data_AF-A0A7V7WK30-F1
#
_entry.id   AF-A0A7V7WK30-F1
#
_cell.length_a   1.000
_cell.length_b   1.000
_cell.length_c   1.000
_cell.angle_alpha   90.00
_cell.angle_beta   90.00
_cell.angle_gamma   90.00
#
_symmetry.space_group_name_H-M   'P 1'
#
loop_
_entity.id
_entity.type
_entity.pdbx_description
1 polymer ?
#
loop_
_entity_poly.entity_id
_entity_poly.type
_entity_poly.pdbx_seq_one_letter_code
_entity_poly.pdbx_strand_id
1 'polypeptide(L)' 'MRTSERKKELRGKAPAELQTELMELLQTQFKLRMQQATQQLTNTSQLGKVRRDIARVRTLLNAKARQA' A
#
# COMPACT_ATOMS: atom_id res chain seq x y z
N MET A 1 -8.98 0.35 -11.29
CA MET A 1 -9.63 0.26 -9.95
C MET A 1 -9.89 1.67 -9.44
N ARG A 2 -11.16 2.04 -9.23
CA ARG A 2 -11.54 3.36 -8.70
C ARG A 2 -11.00 3.49 -7.28
N THR A 3 -10.26 4.56 -7.00
CA THR A 3 -9.60 4.81 -5.70
C THR A 3 -10.57 4.90 -4.52
N SER A 4 -11.88 5.04 -4.78
CA SER A 4 -12.96 5.07 -3.79
C SER A 4 -13.19 3.73 -3.09
N GLU A 5 -13.18 2.62 -3.83
CA GLU A 5 -13.52 1.30 -3.27
C GLU A 5 -12.43 0.78 -2.36
N ARG A 6 -11.16 0.96 -2.75
CA ARG A 6 -10.01 0.53 -1.94
C ARG A 6 -9.93 1.23 -0.58
N LYS A 7 -10.40 2.47 -0.48
CA LYS A 7 -10.50 3.18 0.81
C LYS A 7 -11.61 2.62 1.70
N LYS A 8 -12.73 2.16 1.12
CA LYS A 8 -13.83 1.54 1.88
C LYS A 8 -13.41 0.16 2.38
N GLU A 9 -12.79 -0.65 1.53
CA GLU A 9 -12.27 -1.97 1.88
C GLU A 9 -11.26 -1.89 3.04
N LEU A 10 -10.31 -0.95 2.99
CA LEU A 10 -9.30 -0.80 4.04
C LEU A 10 -9.85 -0.27 5.39
N ARG A 11 -11.03 0.38 5.42
CA ARG A 11 -11.65 0.80 6.69
C ARG A 11 -12.23 -0.37 7.47
N GLY A 12 -12.78 -1.36 6.76
CA GLY A 12 -13.42 -2.54 7.36
C GLY A 12 -12.46 -3.56 7.95
N LYS A 13 -11.20 -3.60 7.47
CA LYS A 13 -10.19 -4.60 7.90
C LYS A 13 -9.68 -4.40 9.32
N ALA A 14 -9.32 -5.48 10.00
CA ALA A 14 -8.75 -5.40 11.35
C ALA A 14 -7.36 -4.72 11.35
N PRO A 15 -6.90 -4.16 12.49
CA PRO A 15 -5.55 -3.55 12.58
C PRO A 15 -4.42 -4.53 12.21
N ALA A 16 -4.56 -5.80 12.58
CA ALA A 16 -3.61 -6.85 12.24
C ALA A 16 -3.57 -7.14 10.72
N GLU A 17 -4.72 -7.22 10.06
CA GLU A 17 -4.80 -7.41 8.61
C GLU A 17 -4.20 -6.24 7.83
N LEU A 18 -4.38 -5.01 8.34
CA LEU A 18 -3.75 -3.81 7.76
C LEU A 18 -2.23 -3.84 7.89
N GLN A 19 -1.68 -4.43 8.95
CA GLN A 19 -0.23 -4.63 9.08
C GLN A 19 0.28 -5.68 8.10
N THR A 20 -0.43 -6.79 7.91
CA THR A 20 -0.07 -7.82 6.92
C THR A 20 -0.07 -7.22 5.51
N GLU A 21 -1.12 -6.49 5.14
CA GLU A 21 -1.19 -5.83 3.83
C GLU A 21 -0.10 -4.77 3.64
N LEU A 22 0.28 -4.06 4.71
CA LEU A 22 1.41 -3.14 4.67
C LEU A 22 2.72 -3.86 4.33
N MET A 23 2.97 -5.04 4.92
CA MET A 23 4.19 -5.83 4.64
C MET A 23 4.22 -6.32 3.19
N GLU A 24 3.10 -6.79 2.67
CA GLU A 24 2.98 -7.21 1.26
C GLU A 24 3.24 -6.04 0.29
N LEU A 25 2.68 -4.86 0.59
CA LEU A 25 2.92 -3.65 -0.21
C LEU A 25 4.39 -3.21 -0.17
N LEU A 26 5.06 -3.33 0.98
CA LEU A 26 6.48 -3.02 1.11
C LEU A 26 7.36 -4.00 0.32
N GLN A 27 7.05 -5.29 0.36
CA GLN A 27 7.75 -6.29 -0.44
C GLN A 27 7.55 -6.03 -1.94
N THR A 28 6.34 -5.66 -2.35
CA THR A 28 6.03 -5.27 -3.73
C THR A 28 6.81 -4.03 -4.14
N GLN A 29 6.88 -3.02 -3.27
CA GLN A 29 7.68 -1.81 -3.50
C GLN A 29 9.17 -2.13 -3.67
N PHE A 30 9.71 -3.06 -2.88
CA PHE A 30 11.10 -3.50 -3.00
C PHE A 30 11.35 -4.18 -4.35
N LYS A 31 10.50 -5.13 -4.76
CA LYS A 31 10.58 -5.78 -6.07
C LYS A 31 10.53 -4.77 -7.23
N LEU A 32 9.60 -3.81 -7.18
CA LEU A 32 9.49 -2.76 -8.20
C LEU A 32 10.72 -1.86 -8.27
N ARG A 33 11.34 -1.53 -7.12
CA ARG A 33 12.59 -0.76 -7.07
C ARG A 33 13.77 -1.55 -7.65
N MET A 34 13.84 -2.86 -7.38
CA MET A 34 14.85 -3.71 -8.00
C MET A 34 14.68 -3.79 -9.52
N GLN A 35 13.45 -4.00 -10.00
CA GLN A 35 13.14 -4.00 -11.44
C GLN A 35 13.46 -2.66 -12.10
N GLN A 36 13.26 -1.55 -11.39
CA GLN A 36 13.66 -0.23 -11.87
C GLN A 36 15.17 -0.11 -11.99
N ALA A 37 15.92 -0.61 -11.00
CA ALA A 37 17.39 -0.58 -11.01
C ALA A 37 17.99 -1.43 -12.14
N THR A 38 17.36 -2.57 -12.47
CA THR A 38 17.77 -3.42 -13.61
C THR A 38 17.26 -2.93 -14.96
N GLN A 39 16.57 -1.78 -15.02
CA GLN A 39 15.95 -1.23 -16.22
C GLN A 39 14.91 -2.16 -16.89
N GLN A 40 14.40 -3.16 -16.16
CA GLN A 40 13.40 -4.12 -16.65
C GLN A 40 11.96 -3.68 -16.33
N LEU A 41 11.79 -2.54 -15.66
CA LEU A 41 10.48 -2.05 -15.26
C LEU A 41 9.72 -1.44 -16.45
N THR A 42 8.73 -2.16 -16.95
CA THR A 42 7.87 -1.72 -18.06
C THR A 42 6.84 -0.66 -17.66
N ASN A 43 6.43 -0.60 -16.39
CA ASN A 43 5.39 0.33 -15.93
C ASN A 43 5.79 1.10 -14.67
N THR A 44 6.37 2.29 -14.87
CA THR A 44 6.80 3.21 -13.80
C THR A 44 5.64 3.78 -12.99
N SER A 45 4.41 3.79 -13.52
CA SER A 45 3.24 4.26 -12.77
C SER A 45 2.92 3.41 -11.54
N GLN A 46 3.34 2.14 -11.54
CA GLN A 46 3.11 1.20 -10.43
C GLN A 46 3.86 1.63 -9.16
N LEU A 47 5.07 2.16 -9.27
CA LEU A 47 5.82 2.73 -8.14
C LEU A 47 5.01 3.81 -7.42
N GLY A 48 4.40 4.73 -8.18
CA GLY A 48 3.57 5.79 -7.64
C GLY A 48 2.25 5.30 -7.05
N LYS A 49 1.66 4.22 -7.57
CA LYS A 49 0.46 3.59 -7.00
C LYS A 49 0.79 2.91 -5.67
N VAL A 50 1.81 2.06 -5.63
CA VAL A 50 2.23 1.33 -4.43
C VAL A 50 2.62 2.28 -3.30
N ARG A 51 3.37 3.37 -3.59
CA ARG A 51 3.68 4.40 -2.57
C ARG A 51 2.42 5.03 -1.97
N ARG A 52 1.42 5.34 -2.79
CA ARG A 52 0.15 5.92 -2.32
C ARG A 52 -0.67 4.92 -1.52
N ASP A 53 -0.64 3.64 -1.89
CA ASP A 53 -1.33 2.59 -1.14
C ASP A 53 -0.70 2.38 0.25
N ILE A 54 0.63 2.33 0.34
CA ILE A 54 1.36 2.29 1.62
C ILE A 54 0.97 3.48 2.51
N ALA A 55 0.93 4.69 1.95
CA ALA A 55 0.54 5.89 2.70
C ALA A 55 -0.89 5.78 3.25
N ARG A 56 -1.84 5.29 2.44
CA ARG A 56 -3.25 5.11 2.87
C ARG A 56 -3.37 4.11 4.01
N VAL A 57 -2.68 2.98 3.93
CA VAL A 57 -2.67 1.95 4.99
C VAL A 57 -2.11 2.51 6.30
N ARG A 58 -0.98 3.23 6.23
CA ARG A 58 -0.39 3.92 7.40
C ARG A 58 -1.34 4.95 8.01
N THR A 59 -2.01 5.75 7.18
CA THR A 59 -3.01 6.72 7.67
C THR A 59 -4.17 6.04 8.38
N LEU A 60 -4.65 4.90 7.87
CA LEU A 60 -5.73 4.15 8.50
C LEU A 60 -5.32 3.48 9.81
N LEU A 61 -4.11 2.92 9.87
CA LEU A 61 -3.54 2.41 11.13
C LEU A 61 -3.48 3.51 12.20
N ASN A 62 -2.99 4.70 11.83
CA ASN A 62 -2.96 5.85 12.74
C ASN A 62 -4.36 6.33 13.12
N ALA A 63 -5.32 6.33 12.19
CA ALA A 63 -6.70 6.70 12.47
C ALA A 63 -7.36 5.73 13.47
N LYS A 64 -7.13 4.42 13.32
CA LYS A 64 -7.61 3.40 14.26
C LYS A 64 -6.94 3.52 15.63
N ALA A 65 -5.63 3.77 15.67
CA ALA A 65 -4.90 4.00 16.91
C ALA A 65 -5.35 5.25 17.69
N ARG A 66 -5.94 6.25 17.01
CA ARG A 66 -6.54 7.44 17.65
C ARG A 66 -8.00 7.25 18.06
N GLN A 67 -8.66 6.23 17.54
CA GLN A 67 -10.06 5.91 17.86
C GLN A 67 -10.19 4.90 19.00
N ALA A 68 -9.12 4.13 19.28
CA ALA A 68 -8.95 3.38 20.51
C ALA A 68 -8.52 4.33 21.64
#